data_AF-A0A0Q4DPP1-F1
#
_entry.id   AF-A0A0Q4DPP1-F1
#
_cell.length_a   1.000
_cell.length_b   1.000
_cell.length_c   1.000
_cell.angle_alpha   90.00
_cell.angle_beta   90.00
_cell.angle_gamma   90.00
#
_symmetry.space_group_name_H-M   'P 1'
#
loop_
_entity.id
_entity.type
_entity.pdbx_description
1 polymer ?
#
loop_
_entity_poly.entity_id
_entity_poly.type
_entity_poly.pdbx_seq_one_letter_code
_entity_poly.pdbx_strand_id
1 'polypeptide(L)'
;MDEILVRKIRDAQPYVADVLRLVQAQTLDSTATEKYVDFLDDLFCQIKSQEGPLPGVQSFRDSDYEHIGFLAQQIIVSVLAILVKNREYDLIWKLVDHTYFYERRFEGVRAATLGDFYQYSSILDEYRNKRLELRRLSVVADFLKEFTEEASIVSFAQFVQADCLIYLLLRFRFPADRYKWWFPKTSVYAERYSHVTPPLHEMISEQRANAIAKMFGSRDTDDLLRKYEVAKTESKDMDYNAGWGYHVPNFFAMFPENLSTLP
;
A
#
# COMPACT_ATOMS: atom_id res chain seq x y z
N MET A 1 -23.10 -13.56 -3.17
CA MET A 1 -21.80 -13.53 -2.44
C MET A 1 -21.10 -12.22 -2.74
N ASP A 2 -20.78 -11.95 -4.00
CA ASP A 2 -20.16 -10.69 -4.44
C ASP A 2 -21.02 -9.45 -4.20
N GLU A 3 -22.35 -9.49 -4.43
CA GLU A 3 -23.21 -8.32 -4.13
C GLU A 3 -23.21 -7.95 -2.64
N ILE A 4 -23.09 -8.96 -1.76
CA ILE A 4 -22.98 -8.73 -0.30
C ILE A 4 -21.64 -8.09 0.02
N LEU A 5 -20.55 -8.57 -0.60
CA LEU A 5 -19.22 -8.00 -0.44
C LEU A 5 -19.18 -6.53 -0.89
N VAL A 6 -19.66 -6.24 -2.10
CA VAL A 6 -19.74 -4.88 -2.66
C VAL A 6 -20.59 -3.97 -1.78
N ARG A 7 -21.72 -4.46 -1.27
CA ARG A 7 -22.55 -3.70 -0.32
C ARG A 7 -21.79 -3.37 0.96
N LYS A 8 -21.10 -4.34 1.58
CA LYS A 8 -20.29 -4.09 2.79
C LYS A 8 -19.21 -3.04 2.56
N ILE A 9 -18.52 -3.10 1.41
CA ILE A 9 -17.51 -2.11 1.03
C ILE A 9 -18.14 -0.72 0.88
N ARG A 10 -19.28 -0.63 0.18
CA ARG A 10 -20.01 0.62 -0.05
C ARG A 10 -20.54 1.23 1.25
N ASP A 11 -21.15 0.41 2.11
CA ASP A 11 -21.69 0.82 3.41
C ASP A 11 -20.57 1.34 4.34
N ALA A 12 -19.31 0.91 4.12
CA ALA A 12 -18.16 1.34 4.92
C ALA A 12 -17.51 2.66 4.45
N GLN A 13 -17.82 3.15 3.25
CA GLN A 13 -17.14 4.31 2.66
C GLN A 13 -17.22 5.61 3.48
N PRO A 14 -18.34 5.95 4.16
CA PRO A 14 -18.37 7.11 5.03
C PRO A 14 -17.31 7.05 6.15
N TYR A 15 -17.10 5.87 6.74
CA TYR A 15 -16.10 5.68 7.80
C TYR A 15 -14.67 5.75 7.26
N VAL A 16 -14.43 5.20 6.07
CA VAL A 16 -13.12 5.34 5.39
C VAL A 16 -12.82 6.82 5.16
N ALA A 17 -13.78 7.59 4.65
CA ALA A 17 -13.60 9.03 4.43
C ALA A 17 -13.29 9.78 5.73
N ASP A 18 -13.98 9.47 6.83
CA ASP A 18 -13.75 10.11 8.13
C ASP A 18 -12.36 9.79 8.70
N VAL A 19 -11.91 8.53 8.61
CA VAL A 19 -10.55 8.13 8.99
C VAL A 19 -9.51 8.90 8.18
N LEU A 20 -9.67 8.97 6.85
CA LEU A 20 -8.72 9.67 5.98
C LEU A 20 -8.71 11.18 6.20
N ARG A 21 -9.84 11.80 6.53
CA ARG A 21 -9.90 13.22 6.93
C ARG A 21 -9.14 13.47 8.22
N LEU A 22 -9.28 12.58 9.21
CA LEU A 22 -8.55 12.68 10.47
C LEU A 22 -7.04 12.57 10.25
N VAL A 23 -6.60 11.57 9.49
CA VAL A 23 -5.19 11.38 9.07
C VAL A 23 -4.67 12.65 8.38
N GLN A 24 -5.40 13.15 7.38
CA GLN A 24 -5.01 14.37 6.67
C GLN A 24 -4.89 15.58 7.59
N ALA A 25 -5.84 15.78 8.51
CA ALA A 25 -5.78 16.88 9.46
C ALA A 25 -4.58 16.79 10.42
N GLN A 26 -4.29 15.61 10.96
CA GLN A 26 -3.16 15.41 11.88
C GLN A 26 -1.80 15.63 11.21
N THR A 27 -1.65 15.21 9.95
CA THR A 27 -0.41 15.45 9.20
C THR A 27 -0.11 16.93 8.92
N LEU A 28 -1.11 17.81 9.01
CA LEU A 28 -0.93 19.25 8.80
C LEU A 28 -0.54 20.00 10.09
N ASP A 29 -0.65 19.36 11.27
CA ASP A 29 -0.51 20.00 12.59
C ASP A 29 0.67 19.40 13.41
N SER A 30 1.75 18.97 12.75
CA SER A 30 2.73 18.05 13.33
C SER A 30 3.66 18.68 14.40
N THR A 31 3.16 18.75 15.65
CA THR A 31 3.97 19.01 16.85
C THR A 31 4.30 17.75 17.67
N ALA A 32 3.72 16.59 17.34
CA ALA A 32 3.90 15.33 18.09
C ALA A 32 3.98 14.07 17.18
N THR A 33 5.09 13.91 16.46
CA THR A 33 5.32 12.80 15.51
C THR A 33 5.18 11.39 16.13
N GLU A 34 5.59 11.18 17.38
CA GLU A 34 5.53 9.85 18.02
C GLU A 34 4.09 9.38 18.26
N LYS A 35 3.25 10.25 18.86
CA LYS A 35 1.82 9.92 19.09
C LYS A 35 1.08 9.61 17.80
N TYR A 36 1.50 10.21 16.70
CA TYR A 36 0.89 9.96 15.40
C TYR A 36 1.32 8.60 14.81
N VAL A 37 2.55 8.15 15.06
CA VAL A 37 2.97 6.78 14.73
C VAL A 37 2.13 5.77 15.50
N ASP A 38 1.99 5.96 16.82
CA ASP A 38 1.21 5.07 17.69
C ASP A 38 -0.26 4.99 17.22
N PHE A 39 -0.86 6.13 16.87
CA PHE A 39 -2.21 6.17 16.31
C PHE A 39 -2.36 5.35 15.02
N LEU A 40 -1.40 5.47 14.09
CA LEU A 40 -1.43 4.70 12.83
C LEU A 40 -1.17 3.22 13.06
N ASP A 41 -0.30 2.86 14.01
CA ASP A 41 -0.08 1.47 14.42
C ASP A 41 -1.37 0.86 14.99
N ASP A 42 -1.99 1.52 15.97
CA ASP A 42 -3.25 1.10 16.57
C ASP A 42 -4.35 0.92 15.51
N LEU A 43 -4.46 1.88 14.58
CA LEU A 43 -5.42 1.81 13.49
C LEU A 43 -5.18 0.57 12.60
N PHE A 44 -3.95 0.33 12.18
CA PHE A 44 -3.61 -0.79 11.29
C PHE A 44 -3.76 -2.13 12.00
N CYS A 45 -3.28 -2.25 13.24
CA CYS A 45 -3.46 -3.44 14.07
C CYS A 45 -4.96 -3.74 14.31
N GLN A 46 -5.76 -2.70 14.54
CA GLN A 46 -7.20 -2.85 14.70
C GLN A 46 -7.89 -3.30 13.42
N ILE A 47 -7.53 -2.76 12.25
CA ILE A 47 -8.07 -3.24 10.97
C ILE A 47 -7.70 -4.71 10.76
N LYS A 48 -6.44 -5.08 11.02
CA LYS A 48 -5.95 -6.45 10.81
C LYS A 48 -6.65 -7.47 11.71
N SER A 49 -6.96 -7.10 12.95
CA SER A 49 -7.69 -7.97 13.88
C SER A 49 -9.12 -8.30 13.41
N GLN A 50 -9.70 -7.50 12.51
CA GLN A 50 -11.05 -7.72 11.96
C GLN A 50 -11.08 -8.68 10.75
N GLU A 51 -9.94 -9.17 10.26
CA GLU A 51 -9.87 -10.18 9.17
C GLU A 51 -10.20 -11.61 9.66
N GLY A 52 -11.16 -11.71 10.57
CA GLY A 52 -11.52 -12.95 11.23
C GLY A 52 -12.87 -12.89 11.94
N PRO A 53 -13.31 -14.02 12.51
CA PRO A 53 -14.64 -14.15 13.09
C PRO A 53 -14.86 -13.26 14.30
N LEU A 54 -15.91 -12.45 14.25
CA LEU A 54 -16.43 -11.72 15.40
C LEU A 54 -16.80 -12.68 16.55
N PRO A 55 -16.78 -12.21 17.82
CA PRO A 55 -17.20 -13.01 18.96
C PRO A 55 -18.57 -13.66 18.75
N GLY A 56 -18.68 -14.96 19.06
CA GLY A 56 -19.92 -15.74 18.90
C GLY A 56 -20.04 -16.49 17.56
N VAL A 57 -19.24 -16.15 16.53
CA VAL A 57 -19.18 -16.92 15.29
C VAL A 57 -18.32 -18.18 15.50
N GLN A 58 -18.85 -19.36 15.18
CA GLN A 58 -18.18 -20.67 15.35
C GLN A 58 -17.73 -21.31 14.04
N SER A 59 -18.24 -20.82 12.91
CA SER A 59 -17.87 -21.28 11.58
C SER A 59 -17.87 -20.09 10.63
N PHE A 60 -16.81 -19.97 9.83
CA PHE A 60 -16.63 -18.89 8.87
C PHE A 60 -15.73 -19.36 7.73
N ARG A 61 -15.75 -18.62 6.63
CA ARG A 61 -14.79 -18.74 5.53
C ARG A 61 -13.98 -17.46 5.47
N ASP A 62 -12.73 -17.53 5.00
CA ASP A 62 -11.91 -16.35 4.79
C ASP A 62 -12.58 -15.35 3.83
N SER A 63 -13.34 -15.87 2.86
CA SER A 63 -14.14 -15.11 1.91
C SER A 63 -15.20 -14.18 2.57
N ASP A 64 -15.62 -14.48 3.81
CA ASP A 64 -16.63 -13.68 4.53
C ASP A 64 -16.07 -12.31 4.98
N TYR A 65 -14.74 -12.21 5.07
CA TYR A 65 -13.98 -11.05 5.55
C TYR A 65 -13.15 -10.35 4.47
N GLU A 66 -13.25 -10.77 3.20
CA GLU A 66 -12.51 -10.13 2.07
C GLU A 66 -12.74 -8.61 1.97
N HIS A 67 -13.89 -8.10 2.44
CA HIS A 67 -14.17 -6.66 2.47
C HIS A 67 -13.23 -5.90 3.41
N ILE A 68 -12.77 -6.52 4.50
CA ILE A 68 -11.83 -5.90 5.43
C ILE A 68 -10.48 -5.72 4.75
N GLY A 69 -9.98 -6.74 4.04
CA GLY A 69 -8.74 -6.61 3.24
C GLY A 69 -8.85 -5.53 2.16
N PHE A 70 -10.00 -5.42 1.49
CA PHE A 70 -10.23 -4.31 0.53
C PHE A 70 -10.14 -2.94 1.21
N LEU A 71 -10.82 -2.76 2.35
CA LEU A 71 -10.83 -1.50 3.09
C LEU A 71 -9.45 -1.19 3.68
N ALA A 72 -8.74 -2.20 4.18
CA ALA A 72 -7.37 -2.08 4.64
C ALA A 72 -6.46 -1.55 3.53
N GLN A 73 -6.57 -2.13 2.33
CA GLN A 73 -5.83 -1.68 1.16
C GLN A 73 -6.17 -0.23 0.80
N GLN A 74 -7.46 0.12 0.74
CA GLN A 74 -7.90 1.48 0.44
C GLN A 74 -7.37 2.50 1.46
N ILE A 75 -7.45 2.18 2.76
CA ILE A 75 -7.01 3.06 3.84
C ILE A 75 -5.49 3.22 3.80
N ILE A 76 -4.72 2.13 3.80
CA ILE A 76 -3.25 2.17 3.88
C ILE A 76 -2.64 2.92 2.70
N VAL A 77 -3.11 2.64 1.48
CA VAL A 77 -2.61 3.34 0.28
C VAL A 77 -2.96 4.83 0.34
N SER A 78 -4.17 5.18 0.79
CA SER A 78 -4.58 6.57 0.94
C SER A 78 -3.79 7.30 2.02
N VAL A 79 -3.50 6.65 3.16
CA VAL A 79 -2.64 7.18 4.22
C VAL A 79 -1.25 7.48 3.65
N LEU A 80 -0.64 6.54 2.94
CA LEU A 80 0.68 6.76 2.33
C LEU A 80 0.64 7.86 1.26
N ALA A 81 -0.42 7.95 0.46
CA ALA A 81 -0.59 9.06 -0.48
C ALA A 81 -0.66 10.43 0.23
N ILE A 82 -1.32 10.52 1.38
CA ILE A 82 -1.35 11.73 2.22
C ILE A 82 0.06 12.05 2.74
N LEU A 83 0.77 11.06 3.28
CA LEU A 83 2.13 11.25 3.81
C LEU A 83 3.11 11.70 2.73
N VAL A 84 3.04 11.10 1.54
CA VAL A 84 3.86 11.50 0.38
C VAL A 84 3.55 12.93 -0.02
N LYS A 85 2.27 13.30 -0.13
CA LYS A 85 1.83 14.67 -0.47
C LYS A 85 2.36 15.70 0.53
N ASN A 86 2.42 15.33 1.81
CA ASN A 86 2.88 16.18 2.89
C ASN A 86 4.39 16.05 3.18
N ARG A 87 5.12 15.25 2.39
CA ARG A 87 6.58 15.02 2.50
C ARG A 87 7.02 14.42 3.85
N GLU A 88 6.15 13.63 4.48
CA GLU A 88 6.41 12.94 5.76
C GLU A 88 7.23 11.65 5.56
N TYR A 89 8.40 11.77 4.92
CA TYR A 89 9.20 10.63 4.46
C TYR A 89 9.75 9.76 5.60
N ASP A 90 10.17 10.38 6.71
CA ASP A 90 10.62 9.65 7.90
C ASP A 90 9.50 8.77 8.48
N LEU A 91 8.26 9.27 8.48
CA LEU A 91 7.10 8.52 8.95
C LEU A 91 6.73 7.36 8.01
N ILE A 92 6.81 7.57 6.70
CA ILE A 92 6.58 6.51 5.71
C ILE A 92 7.50 5.32 6.00
N TRP A 93 8.80 5.56 6.20
CA TRP A 93 9.73 4.47 6.51
C TRP A 93 9.39 3.80 7.85
N LYS A 94 9.04 4.56 8.88
CA LYS A 94 8.63 3.99 10.17
C LYS A 94 7.48 2.99 10.02
N LEU A 95 6.48 3.29 9.19
CA LEU A 95 5.36 2.38 8.91
C LEU A 95 5.79 1.14 8.11
N VAL A 96 6.66 1.32 7.10
CA VAL A 96 7.16 0.20 6.28
C VAL A 96 8.03 -0.76 7.08
N ASP A 97 8.89 -0.25 7.95
CA ASP A 97 9.80 -1.04 8.80
C ASP A 97 9.11 -1.55 10.07
N HIS A 98 7.85 -1.16 10.31
CA HIS A 98 7.10 -1.55 11.49
C HIS A 98 6.73 -3.03 11.48
N THR A 99 6.67 -3.63 12.68
CA THR A 99 6.03 -4.93 12.92
C THR A 99 4.73 -4.71 13.67
N TYR A 100 3.61 -4.93 12.99
CA TYR A 100 2.26 -4.76 13.51
C TYR A 100 1.85 -6.00 14.32
N PHE A 101 1.52 -5.81 15.60
CA PHE A 101 1.07 -6.89 16.47
C PHE A 101 -0.45 -6.84 16.64
N TYR A 102 -1.12 -7.89 16.21
CA TYR A 102 -2.57 -7.98 16.31
C TYR A 102 -2.99 -9.30 16.92
N GLU A 103 -4.11 -9.30 17.63
CA GLU A 103 -4.70 -10.51 18.16
C GLU A 103 -5.73 -11.07 17.17
N ARG A 104 -5.60 -12.35 16.83
CA ARG A 104 -6.58 -13.07 16.02
C ARG A 104 -7.25 -14.13 16.86
N ARG A 105 -8.58 -14.14 16.82
CA ARG A 105 -9.38 -15.12 17.54
C ARG A 105 -8.94 -16.54 17.15
N PHE A 106 -8.73 -17.39 18.16
CA PHE A 106 -8.22 -18.78 18.05
C PHE A 106 -6.72 -18.93 17.72
N GLU A 107 -6.02 -17.86 17.36
CA GLU A 107 -4.60 -17.90 16.96
C GLU A 107 -3.68 -17.09 17.91
N GLY A 108 -4.26 -16.27 18.79
CA GLY A 108 -3.52 -15.43 19.74
C GLY A 108 -2.86 -14.23 19.07
N VAL A 109 -1.79 -13.72 19.69
CA VAL A 109 -1.01 -12.60 19.18
C VAL A 109 -0.19 -13.03 17.96
N ARG A 110 -0.28 -12.24 16.89
CA ARG A 110 0.40 -12.45 15.61
C ARG A 110 1.16 -11.19 15.23
N ALA A 111 2.22 -11.39 14.46
CA ALA A 111 3.00 -10.32 13.87
C ALA A 111 2.68 -10.21 12.36
N ALA A 112 2.56 -8.99 11.88
CA ALA A 112 2.38 -8.64 10.48
C ALA A 112 3.38 -7.54 10.07
N THR A 113 3.69 -7.51 8.80
CA THR A 113 4.36 -6.41 8.10
C THR A 113 3.33 -5.66 7.27
N LEU A 114 3.69 -4.50 6.71
CA LEU A 114 2.78 -3.75 5.83
C LEU A 114 2.33 -4.58 4.61
N GLY A 115 3.17 -5.51 4.14
CA GLY A 115 2.84 -6.42 3.05
C GLY A 115 1.71 -7.40 3.39
N ASP A 116 1.55 -7.78 4.65
CA ASP A 116 0.51 -8.73 5.09
C ASP A 116 -0.90 -8.14 5.00
N PHE A 117 -1.06 -6.83 4.84
CA PHE A 117 -2.35 -6.18 4.59
C PHE A 117 -2.85 -6.33 3.14
N TYR A 118 -1.98 -6.78 2.24
CA TYR A 118 -2.42 -7.14 0.90
C TYR A 118 -3.29 -8.41 0.95
N GLN A 119 -4.51 -8.33 0.42
CA GLN A 119 -5.39 -9.47 0.26
C GLN A 119 -5.91 -9.58 -1.17
N TYR A 120 -5.71 -10.75 -1.77
CA TYR A 120 -6.32 -11.07 -3.06
C TYR A 120 -7.82 -11.34 -2.89
N SER A 121 -8.68 -10.68 -3.67
CA SER A 121 -10.13 -10.94 -3.68
C SER A 121 -10.53 -11.83 -4.84
N SER A 122 -10.68 -13.12 -4.56
CA SER A 122 -11.21 -14.10 -5.51
C SER A 122 -12.67 -13.79 -5.90
N ILE A 123 -13.44 -13.21 -4.98
CA ILE A 123 -14.85 -12.86 -5.21
C ILE A 123 -14.97 -11.78 -6.30
N LEU A 124 -14.12 -10.75 -6.26
CA LEU A 124 -14.19 -9.63 -7.21
C LEU A 124 -13.47 -9.97 -8.52
N ASP A 125 -12.19 -10.37 -8.46
CA ASP A 125 -11.36 -10.51 -9.65
C ASP A 125 -11.68 -11.78 -10.47
N GLU A 126 -12.19 -12.85 -9.83
CA GLU A 126 -12.57 -14.09 -10.53
C GLU A 126 -14.09 -14.26 -10.64
N TYR A 127 -14.79 -14.38 -9.52
CA TYR A 127 -16.21 -14.78 -9.53
C TYR A 127 -17.09 -13.70 -10.16
N ARG A 128 -17.03 -12.46 -9.68
CA ARG A 128 -17.84 -11.35 -10.21
C ARG A 128 -17.45 -11.02 -11.65
N ASN A 129 -16.15 -10.93 -11.93
CA ASN A 129 -15.62 -10.66 -13.25
C ASN A 129 -16.13 -11.68 -14.30
N LYS A 130 -16.13 -12.97 -13.96
CA LYS A 130 -16.67 -14.03 -14.83
C LYS A 130 -18.20 -14.00 -14.90
N ARG A 131 -18.90 -13.90 -13.77
CA ARG A 131 -20.37 -13.92 -13.69
C ARG A 131 -21.02 -12.79 -14.48
N LEU A 132 -20.41 -11.61 -14.43
CA LEU A 132 -20.91 -10.41 -15.11
C LEU A 132 -20.23 -10.15 -16.47
N GLU A 133 -19.36 -11.06 -16.91
CA GLU A 133 -18.61 -10.96 -18.16
C GLU A 133 -17.89 -9.61 -18.35
N LEU A 134 -17.35 -9.05 -17.26
CA LEU A 134 -16.79 -7.69 -17.26
C LEU A 134 -15.50 -7.58 -18.08
N ARG A 135 -14.79 -8.70 -18.26
CA ARG A 135 -13.51 -8.80 -18.98
C ARG A 135 -12.48 -7.79 -18.46
N ARG A 136 -12.45 -7.59 -17.13
CA ARG A 136 -11.51 -6.68 -16.46
C ARG A 136 -10.26 -7.42 -16.05
N LEU A 137 -9.13 -6.72 -16.04
CA LEU A 137 -7.87 -7.23 -15.48
C LEU A 137 -7.93 -7.30 -13.95
N SER A 138 -8.54 -6.31 -13.31
CA SER A 138 -8.87 -6.34 -11.89
C SER A 138 -10.12 -5.52 -11.62
N VAL A 139 -11.15 -6.19 -11.08
CA VAL A 139 -12.38 -5.54 -10.60
C VAL A 139 -12.10 -4.83 -9.27
N VAL A 140 -11.16 -5.34 -8.47
CA VAL A 140 -10.66 -4.64 -7.26
C VAL A 140 -10.11 -3.26 -7.63
N ALA A 141 -9.28 -3.15 -8.67
CA ALA A 141 -8.72 -1.87 -9.10
C ALA A 141 -9.80 -0.88 -9.57
N ASP A 142 -10.85 -1.36 -10.23
CA ASP A 142 -11.99 -0.53 -10.66
C ASP A 142 -12.76 0.03 -9.45
N PHE A 143 -13.00 -0.79 -8.42
CA PHE A 143 -13.65 -0.31 -7.20
C PHE A 143 -12.76 0.62 -6.38
N LEU A 144 -11.45 0.33 -6.26
CA LEU A 144 -10.51 1.23 -5.61
C LEU A 144 -10.55 2.60 -6.29
N LYS A 145 -10.60 2.64 -7.62
CA LYS A 145 -10.79 3.89 -8.36
C LYS A 145 -12.08 4.61 -7.99
N GLU A 146 -13.24 3.94 -8.12
CA GLU A 146 -14.56 4.52 -7.82
C GLU A 146 -14.58 5.14 -6.42
N PHE A 147 -14.16 4.38 -5.41
CA PHE A 147 -14.26 4.79 -4.02
C PHE A 147 -13.20 5.80 -3.60
N THR A 148 -12.01 5.77 -4.18
CA THR A 148 -11.01 6.84 -3.97
C THR A 148 -11.51 8.16 -4.55
N GLU A 149 -12.09 8.15 -5.76
CA GLU A 149 -12.67 9.34 -6.39
C GLU A 149 -13.87 9.87 -5.57
N GLU A 150 -14.71 8.98 -5.03
CA GLU A 150 -15.85 9.33 -4.17
C GLU A 150 -15.41 9.98 -2.85
N ALA A 151 -14.40 9.42 -2.17
CA ALA A 151 -13.89 9.97 -0.91
C ALA A 151 -13.26 11.37 -1.09
N SER A 152 -12.68 11.64 -2.27
CA SER A 152 -12.12 12.94 -2.68
C SER A 152 -11.07 13.52 -1.70
N ILE A 153 -10.37 12.68 -0.93
CA ILE A 153 -9.29 13.09 0.00
C ILE A 153 -7.92 13.12 -0.70
N VAL A 154 -7.68 12.13 -1.56
CA VAL A 154 -6.52 12.03 -2.46
C VAL A 154 -7.02 11.83 -3.88
N SER A 155 -6.28 12.31 -4.88
CA SER A 155 -6.63 12.00 -6.27
C SER A 155 -6.33 10.53 -6.57
N PHE A 156 -7.05 9.94 -7.53
CA PHE A 156 -6.74 8.56 -7.93
C PHE A 156 -5.31 8.41 -8.48
N ALA A 157 -4.76 9.46 -9.11
CA ALA A 157 -3.36 9.48 -9.51
C ALA A 157 -2.39 9.35 -8.33
N GLN A 158 -2.64 10.09 -7.24
CA GLN A 158 -1.85 9.99 -6.00
C GLN A 158 -2.00 8.61 -5.36
N PHE A 159 -3.20 8.02 -5.43
CA PHE A 159 -3.45 6.66 -4.95
C PHE A 159 -2.64 5.62 -5.73
N VAL A 160 -2.68 5.65 -7.07
CA VAL A 160 -1.90 4.75 -7.94
C VAL A 160 -0.40 4.86 -7.65
N GLN A 161 0.08 6.09 -7.48
CA GLN A 161 1.48 6.38 -7.14
C GLN A 161 1.86 5.76 -5.79
N ALA A 162 1.03 5.93 -4.76
CA ALA A 162 1.26 5.37 -3.44
C ALA A 162 1.18 3.83 -3.42
N ASP A 163 0.24 3.23 -4.14
CA ASP A 163 0.09 1.76 -4.26
C ASP A 163 1.36 1.13 -4.87
N CYS A 164 1.87 1.74 -5.95
CA CYS A 164 3.16 1.36 -6.54
C CYS A 164 4.34 1.62 -5.60
N LEU A 165 4.32 2.72 -4.84
CA LEU A 165 5.37 3.07 -3.88
C LEU A 165 5.41 2.15 -2.65
N ILE A 166 4.31 1.49 -2.28
CA ILE A 166 4.33 0.47 -1.21
C ILE A 166 5.04 -0.78 -1.71
N TYR A 167 4.68 -1.25 -2.91
CA TYR A 167 5.29 -2.43 -3.56
C TYR A 167 6.81 -2.32 -3.64
N LEU A 168 7.30 -1.30 -4.34
CA LEU A 168 7.94 -0.26 -3.59
C LEU A 168 9.00 -0.59 -2.52
N LEU A 169 8.76 0.15 -1.46
CA LEU A 169 9.46 0.14 -0.21
C LEU A 169 9.58 -1.28 0.36
N LEU A 170 8.60 -2.15 0.14
CA LEU A 170 8.62 -3.54 0.60
C LEU A 170 9.60 -4.43 -0.18
N ARG A 171 9.75 -4.26 -1.50
CA ARG A 171 10.83 -4.95 -2.25
C ARG A 171 12.21 -4.46 -1.80
N PHE A 172 12.32 -3.20 -1.41
CA PHE A 172 13.56 -2.65 -0.89
C PHE A 172 13.88 -3.16 0.52
N ARG A 173 12.85 -3.28 1.37
CA ARG A 173 12.97 -3.72 2.76
C ARG A 173 13.13 -5.23 2.92
N PHE A 174 12.46 -5.99 2.06
CA PHE A 174 12.41 -7.45 2.07
C PHE A 174 12.79 -8.05 0.70
N PRO A 175 13.97 -7.73 0.15
CA PRO A 175 14.36 -8.11 -1.21
C PRO A 175 14.37 -9.62 -1.47
N ALA A 176 14.61 -10.44 -0.44
CA ALA A 176 14.63 -11.89 -0.52
C ALA A 176 13.32 -12.59 -0.05
N ASP A 177 12.34 -11.86 0.48
CA ASP A 177 11.14 -12.43 1.12
C ASP A 177 9.84 -11.98 0.45
N ARG A 178 9.41 -12.76 -0.56
CA ARG A 178 8.21 -12.48 -1.37
C ARG A 178 6.91 -12.52 -0.61
N TYR A 179 6.84 -13.26 0.50
CA TYR A 179 5.60 -13.36 1.27
C TYR A 179 5.25 -12.05 1.97
N LYS A 180 6.23 -11.16 2.13
CA LYS A 180 6.06 -9.81 2.68
C LYS A 180 5.84 -8.74 1.61
N TRP A 181 5.69 -9.12 0.34
CA TRP A 181 5.51 -8.16 -0.74
C TRP A 181 4.05 -7.78 -0.92
N TRP A 182 3.83 -6.52 -1.24
CA TRP A 182 2.54 -5.95 -1.59
C TRP A 182 2.34 -6.00 -3.10
N PHE A 183 1.19 -6.45 -3.61
CA PHE A 183 0.92 -6.35 -5.04
C PHE A 183 0.11 -5.09 -5.39
N PRO A 184 0.64 -4.19 -6.23
CA PRO A 184 -0.01 -2.90 -6.50
C PRO A 184 -1.17 -3.09 -7.48
N LYS A 185 -2.39 -3.31 -6.95
CA LYS A 185 -3.58 -3.62 -7.75
C LYS A 185 -3.90 -2.53 -8.76
N THR A 186 -3.68 -1.28 -8.41
CA THR A 186 -3.96 -0.13 -9.28
C THR A 186 -2.88 0.13 -10.33
N SER A 187 -1.80 -0.67 -10.38
CA SER A 187 -0.77 -0.57 -11.42
C SER A 187 -1.29 -0.84 -12.84
N VAL A 188 -2.47 -1.47 -13.00
CA VAL A 188 -3.19 -1.52 -14.29
C VAL A 188 -3.46 -0.13 -14.88
N TYR A 189 -3.49 0.90 -14.03
CA TYR A 189 -3.68 2.29 -14.42
C TYR A 189 -2.35 3.08 -14.51
N ALA A 190 -1.22 2.47 -14.17
CA ALA A 190 0.06 3.17 -14.05
C ALA A 190 0.50 3.84 -15.35
N GLU A 191 0.29 3.23 -16.52
CA GLU A 191 0.66 3.84 -17.81
C GLU A 191 -0.11 5.15 -18.05
N ARG A 192 -1.40 5.19 -17.69
CA ARG A 192 -2.25 6.39 -17.79
C ARG A 192 -1.77 7.50 -16.86
N TYR A 193 -1.21 7.13 -15.72
CA TYR A 193 -0.67 8.04 -14.72
C TYR A 193 0.87 8.06 -14.71
N SER A 194 1.52 7.69 -15.82
CA SER A 194 2.98 7.59 -15.93
C SER A 194 3.70 8.92 -15.72
N HIS A 195 3.00 10.03 -15.89
CA HIS A 195 3.46 11.38 -15.57
C HIS A 195 3.44 11.69 -14.05
N VAL A 196 2.79 10.84 -13.26
CA VAL A 196 2.72 10.90 -11.78
C VAL A 196 3.63 9.81 -11.23
N THR A 197 4.93 9.95 -11.48
CA THR A 197 5.93 9.09 -10.84
C THR A 197 5.99 9.41 -9.34
N PRO A 198 6.27 8.42 -8.45
CA PRO A 198 6.69 8.68 -7.07
C PRO A 198 7.68 9.87 -7.01
N PRO A 199 7.79 10.61 -5.89
CA PRO A 199 8.63 11.80 -5.81
C PRO A 199 10.13 11.56 -6.09
N LEU A 200 10.53 10.34 -6.47
CA LEU A 200 11.84 9.95 -6.97
C LEU A 200 12.40 10.88 -8.06
N HIS A 201 11.56 11.46 -8.92
CA HIS A 201 12.01 12.46 -9.88
C HIS A 201 12.53 13.75 -9.21
N GLU A 202 12.06 14.07 -7.99
CA GLU A 202 12.55 15.20 -7.21
C GLU A 202 13.95 14.96 -6.63
N MET A 203 14.48 13.73 -6.68
CA MET A 203 15.84 13.41 -6.21
C MET A 203 16.94 14.12 -7.01
N ILE A 204 16.61 14.79 -8.12
CA ILE A 204 17.56 15.65 -8.88
C ILE A 204 18.14 16.78 -8.00
N SER A 205 17.45 17.20 -6.93
CA SER A 205 17.96 18.16 -5.95
C SER A 205 18.58 17.42 -4.76
N GLU A 206 19.83 17.75 -4.41
CA GLU A 206 20.56 17.13 -3.27
C GLU A 206 19.77 17.14 -1.95
N GLN A 207 19.17 18.29 -1.61
CA GLN A 207 18.34 18.43 -0.41
C GLN A 207 17.12 17.49 -0.44
N ARG A 208 16.52 17.32 -1.63
CA ARG A 208 15.35 16.44 -1.80
C ARG A 208 15.77 14.98 -1.89
N ALA A 209 16.94 14.68 -2.45
CA ALA A 209 17.50 13.33 -2.51
C ALA A 209 17.69 12.75 -1.11
N ASN A 210 18.28 13.52 -0.18
CA ASN A 210 18.44 13.09 1.20
C ASN A 210 17.10 12.92 1.92
N ALA A 211 16.12 13.80 1.67
CA ALA A 211 14.77 13.65 2.23
C ALA A 211 14.07 12.38 1.71
N ILE A 212 14.23 12.05 0.43
CA ILE A 212 13.67 10.85 -0.19
C ILE A 212 14.42 9.60 0.25
N ALA A 213 15.74 9.67 0.47
CA ALA A 213 16.53 8.55 0.97
C ALA A 213 16.01 8.04 2.33
N LYS A 214 15.56 8.95 3.19
CA LYS A 214 14.90 8.60 4.46
C LYS A 214 13.64 7.77 4.29
N MET A 215 12.87 7.98 3.22
CA MET A 215 11.69 7.17 2.89
C MET A 215 12.05 5.69 2.71
N PHE A 216 13.29 5.38 2.34
CA PHE A 216 13.85 4.04 2.18
C PHE A 216 14.72 3.62 3.39
N GLY A 217 14.61 4.31 4.53
CA GLY A 217 15.40 4.03 5.72
C GLY A 217 16.89 4.28 5.55
N SER A 218 17.26 5.13 4.59
CA SER A 218 18.65 5.45 4.28
C SER A 218 19.04 6.81 4.86
N ARG A 219 20.29 6.92 5.32
CA ARG A 219 20.78 8.15 5.97
C ARG A 219 21.02 9.28 4.96
N ASP A 220 21.43 8.89 3.77
CA ASP A 220 21.81 9.73 2.64
C ASP A 220 21.63 8.96 1.33
N THR A 221 21.86 9.64 0.21
CA THR A 221 21.77 9.08 -1.14
C THR A 221 22.77 7.94 -1.37
N ASP A 222 23.96 7.98 -0.77
CA ASP A 222 24.99 6.94 -0.93
C ASP A 222 24.60 5.62 -0.24
N ASP A 223 24.01 5.70 0.96
CA ASP A 223 23.44 4.55 1.66
C ASP A 223 22.26 3.96 0.90
N LEU A 224 21.40 4.81 0.33
CA LEU A 224 20.31 4.38 -0.55
C LEU A 224 20.85 3.62 -1.77
N LEU A 225 21.88 4.14 -2.44
CA LEU A 225 22.52 3.52 -3.59
C LEU A 225 23.09 2.13 -3.28
N ARG A 226 23.79 2.00 -2.14
CA ARG A 226 24.34 0.70 -1.71
C ARG A 226 23.24 -0.33 -1.46
N LYS A 227 22.19 0.07 -0.72
CA LYS A 227 21.04 -0.81 -0.44
C LYS A 227 20.25 -1.16 -1.72
N TYR A 228 20.15 -0.22 -2.65
CA TYR A 228 19.54 -0.42 -3.96
C TYR A 228 20.24 -1.51 -4.76
N GLU A 229 21.58 -1.48 -4.86
CA GLU A 229 22.31 -2.52 -5.61
C GLU A 229 22.18 -3.90 -4.97
N VAL A 230 22.12 -3.98 -3.63
CA VAL A 230 21.82 -5.23 -2.91
C VAL A 230 20.40 -5.72 -3.27
N ALA A 231 19.39 -4.88 -3.11
CA ALA A 231 18.01 -5.24 -3.42
C ALA A 231 17.82 -5.63 -4.90
N LYS A 232 18.50 -4.95 -5.83
CA LYS A 232 18.50 -5.27 -7.25
C LYS A 232 19.09 -6.64 -7.55
N THR A 233 20.16 -7.01 -6.86
CA THR A 233 20.81 -8.31 -7.03
C THR A 233 19.92 -9.43 -6.50
N GLU A 234 19.44 -9.29 -5.26
CA GLU A 234 18.60 -10.31 -4.60
C GLU A 234 17.22 -10.46 -5.26
N SER A 235 16.69 -9.39 -5.85
CA SER A 235 15.38 -9.39 -6.47
C SER A 235 15.37 -9.90 -7.93
N LYS A 236 16.50 -9.82 -8.65
CA LYS A 236 16.67 -10.41 -10.00
C LYS A 236 16.47 -11.93 -10.00
N ASP A 237 16.84 -12.59 -8.91
CA ASP A 237 16.60 -14.03 -8.72
C ASP A 237 15.10 -14.37 -8.51
N MET A 238 14.25 -13.33 -8.38
CA MET A 238 12.85 -13.45 -8.00
C MET A 238 11.88 -12.67 -8.90
N ASP A 239 12.34 -12.15 -10.05
CA ASP A 239 11.48 -11.47 -11.03
C ASP A 239 10.49 -12.47 -11.65
N TYR A 240 9.38 -12.61 -10.94
CA TYR A 240 8.22 -13.36 -11.34
C TYR A 240 7.34 -12.43 -12.17
N ASN A 241 7.24 -12.71 -13.47
CA ASN A 241 6.08 -12.38 -14.30
C ASN A 241 4.88 -13.12 -13.68
N ALA A 242 4.37 -12.57 -12.58
CA ALA A 242 3.26 -13.15 -11.89
C ALA A 242 2.06 -13.12 -12.83
N GLY A 243 1.47 -14.29 -13.08
CA GLY A 243 0.42 -14.55 -14.08
C GLY A 243 -0.90 -13.79 -13.89
N TRP A 244 -0.86 -12.58 -13.34
CA TRP A 244 -1.94 -11.62 -13.15
C TRP A 244 -2.33 -10.88 -14.45
N GLY A 245 -1.59 -11.09 -15.54
CA GLY A 245 -1.97 -10.62 -16.87
C GLY A 245 -1.75 -9.12 -17.14
N TYR A 246 -1.00 -8.41 -16.28
CA TYR A 246 -0.63 -7.01 -16.53
C TYR A 246 0.72 -6.62 -15.93
N HIS A 247 1.34 -5.60 -16.54
CA HIS A 247 2.71 -5.16 -16.25
C HIS A 247 2.74 -4.29 -14.97
N VAL A 248 3.44 -4.77 -13.94
CA VAL A 248 3.84 -3.91 -12.82
C VAL A 248 5.08 -3.12 -13.26
N PRO A 249 5.07 -1.77 -13.20
CA PRO A 249 6.20 -0.95 -13.61
C PRO A 249 7.55 -1.45 -13.07
N ASN A 250 8.57 -1.48 -13.92
CA ASN A 250 9.92 -1.87 -13.50
C ASN A 250 10.45 -0.81 -12.54
N PHE A 251 10.47 -1.16 -11.26
CA PHE A 251 10.95 -0.33 -10.17
C PHE A 251 12.32 0.29 -10.45
N PHE A 252 13.28 -0.51 -10.95
CA PHE A 252 14.65 -0.07 -11.16
C PHE A 252 14.76 1.02 -12.23
N ALA A 253 13.75 1.14 -13.10
CA ALA A 253 13.64 2.21 -14.09
C ALA A 253 12.98 3.49 -13.56
N MET A 254 12.47 3.50 -12.31
CA MET A 254 11.83 4.69 -11.70
C MET A 254 12.82 5.61 -10.99
N PHE A 255 13.99 5.09 -10.61
CA PHE A 255 15.07 5.96 -10.17
C PHE A 255 15.68 6.69 -11.37
N PRO A 256 16.18 7.92 -11.19
CA PRO A 256 16.93 8.61 -12.25
C PRO A 256 18.03 7.69 -12.80
N GLU A 257 18.18 7.62 -14.13
CA GLU A 257 19.13 6.75 -14.82
C GLU A 257 20.58 6.91 -14.31
N ASN A 258 20.88 8.07 -13.73
CA ASN A 258 22.12 8.36 -13.03
C ASN A 258 21.88 8.77 -11.57
N LEU A 259 21.43 7.84 -10.73
CA LEU A 259 21.56 8.02 -9.27
C LEU A 259 23.04 8.30 -8.87
N SER A 260 24.00 7.81 -9.65
CA SER A 260 25.44 8.01 -9.50
C SER A 260 25.97 9.40 -9.93
N THR A 261 25.13 10.23 -10.57
CA THR A 261 25.45 11.65 -10.86
C THR A 261 24.56 12.60 -10.10
N LEU A 262 23.83 12.11 -9.08
CA LEU A 262 23.24 13.00 -8.10
C LEU A 262 24.39 13.73 -7.40
N PRO A 263 24.27 15.06 -7.20
CA PRO A 263 25.30 15.86 -6.55
C PRO A 263 25.67 15.34 -5.17
#